data_AF-A0A1G4MI40-F1
#
_entry.id   AF-A0A1G4MI40-F1
#
_cell.length_a   1.000
_cell.length_b   1.000
_cell.length_c   1.000
_cell.angle_alpha   90.00
_cell.angle_beta   90.00
_cell.angle_gamma   90.00
#
_symmetry.space_group_name_H-M   'P 1'
#
loop_
_entity.id
_entity.type
_entity.pdbx_description
1 polymer ?
#
loop_
_entity_poly.entity_id
_entity_poly.type
_entity_poly.pdbx_seq_one_letter_code
_entity_poly.pdbx_strand_id
1 'polypeptide(L)'
;MSLAMWSYRLKRTPVLALLIPLTFVFVVYLLLFSKEESLLGQDGESIAKHKWAHEKEKTFYFPYAHKFTVPKYSYKKKSNWLFNDKVEDIIPAGRIAHYDLNKLESTANAAVNKEQVLILTPMQTFHQKYWDNLLQLTYPRENLELGFIIPRTTTGDIALRSLEAAVKKVQTGKKEQRFSKITILRQDSQSFDKLQEKERHELKVQKERRAAMALARNELLFSTIGPYTSWVLWLDADIIETPPTVIQDMTAHNKPVLAANVFQRFFDEEAKKNSIRPYDYNNWQESDTALQMAAQMSEDEIIVEGYPELATYRLLMAMIHDPSGSPTNELALDGVGGGCTLVKAEVHRDGAMFPNFPFYHLIETEGFAKMAKRLNYEVFGLPNYLVYHIEE
;
A
#
# COMPACT_ATOMS: atom_id res chain seq x y z
N MET A 1 -31.07 52.74 14.92
CA MET A 1 -32.00 52.90 16.07
C MET A 1 -31.36 53.89 17.03
N SER A 2 -31.95 55.05 17.30
CA SER A 2 -31.28 56.09 18.11
C SER A 2 -31.16 55.67 19.58
N LEU A 3 -30.07 56.08 20.26
CA LEU A 3 -29.81 55.81 21.68
C LEU A 3 -31.00 56.18 22.60
N ALA A 4 -31.80 57.16 22.21
CA ALA A 4 -32.99 57.60 22.94
C ALA A 4 -34.14 56.55 22.92
N MET A 5 -34.31 55.82 21.82
CA MET A 5 -35.30 54.73 21.72
C MET A 5 -34.88 53.51 22.54
N TRP A 6 -33.58 53.29 22.69
CA TRP A 6 -33.03 52.18 23.48
C TRP A 6 -33.21 52.42 24.98
N SER A 7 -32.97 53.65 25.46
CA SER A 7 -33.18 54.00 26.87
C SER A 7 -34.65 53.99 27.30
N TYR A 8 -35.57 54.33 26.38
CA TYR A 8 -37.01 54.25 26.63
C TYR A 8 -37.48 52.79 26.80
N ARG A 9 -36.98 51.87 25.97
CA ARG A 9 -37.34 50.44 26.05
C ARG A 9 -36.77 49.78 27.32
N LEU A 10 -35.56 50.16 27.73
CA LEU A 10 -34.94 49.64 28.97
C LEU A 10 -35.76 49.96 30.22
N LYS A 11 -36.40 51.15 30.28
CA LYS A 11 -37.20 51.59 31.43
C LYS A 11 -38.55 50.87 31.57
N ARG A 12 -39.09 50.26 30.50
CA ARG A 12 -40.41 49.61 30.53
C ARG A 12 -40.39 48.11 30.83
N THR A 13 -39.23 47.47 30.78
CA THR A 13 -39.07 46.04 31.06
C THR A 13 -38.24 45.85 32.34
N PRO A 14 -38.87 45.59 33.49
CA PRO A 14 -38.16 45.51 34.78
C PRO A 14 -37.10 44.40 34.79
N VAL A 15 -37.31 43.33 34.01
CA VAL A 15 -36.39 42.19 33.90
C VAL A 15 -35.08 42.57 33.21
N LEU A 16 -35.11 43.35 32.12
CA LEU A 16 -33.90 43.80 31.43
C LEU A 16 -33.12 44.86 32.22
N ALA A 17 -33.83 45.74 32.95
CA ALA A 17 -33.19 46.74 33.81
C ALA A 17 -32.39 46.12 34.96
N LEU A 18 -32.76 44.90 35.39
CA LEU A 18 -32.06 44.12 36.41
C LEU A 18 -30.98 43.21 35.82
N LEU A 19 -31.28 42.51 34.72
CA LEU A 19 -30.35 41.57 34.10
C LEU A 19 -29.12 42.25 33.49
N ILE A 20 -29.26 43.43 32.90
CA ILE A 20 -28.13 44.12 32.25
C ILE A 20 -27.04 44.52 33.26
N PRO A 21 -27.33 45.17 34.40
CA PRO A 21 -26.30 45.45 35.39
C PRO A 21 -25.75 44.16 36.04
N LEU A 22 -26.57 43.12 36.24
CA LEU A 22 -26.11 41.85 36.81
C LEU A 22 -25.17 41.09 35.87
N THR A 23 -25.49 41.06 34.57
CA THR A 23 -24.63 40.49 33.54
C THR A 23 -23.38 41.33 33.33
N PHE A 24 -23.48 42.66 33.41
CA PHE A 24 -22.31 43.53 33.36
C PHE A 24 -21.37 43.31 34.56
N VAL A 25 -21.91 43.21 35.78
CA VAL A 25 -21.13 42.88 36.99
C VAL A 25 -20.54 41.47 36.89
N PHE A 26 -21.26 40.50 36.34
CA PHE A 26 -20.77 39.15 36.12
C PHE A 26 -19.64 39.10 35.08
N VAL A 27 -19.74 39.87 33.99
CA VAL A 27 -18.68 40.00 32.97
C VAL A 27 -17.46 40.72 33.54
N VAL A 28 -17.66 41.78 34.33
CA VAL A 28 -16.56 42.47 35.03
C VAL A 28 -15.91 41.55 36.07
N TYR A 29 -16.69 40.73 36.77
CA TYR A 29 -16.17 39.71 37.69
C TYR A 29 -15.38 38.63 36.94
N LEU A 30 -15.88 38.13 35.81
CA LEU A 30 -15.13 37.19 34.97
C LEU A 30 -13.83 37.80 34.46
N LEU A 31 -13.83 39.06 33.99
CA LEU A 31 -12.62 39.74 33.53
C LEU A 31 -11.60 40.01 34.63
N LEU A 32 -12.04 40.25 35.87
CA LEU A 32 -11.14 40.57 36.99
C LEU A 32 -10.68 39.33 37.78
N PHE A 33 -11.43 38.23 37.74
CA PHE A 33 -11.19 37.06 38.60
C PHE A 33 -11.10 35.72 37.85
N SER A 34 -11.21 35.68 36.51
CA SER A 34 -10.88 34.47 35.76
C SER A 34 -9.38 34.20 35.85
N LYS A 35 -9.01 33.12 36.55
CA LYS A 35 -7.67 32.53 36.46
C LYS A 35 -7.49 31.95 35.06
N GLU A 36 -6.51 32.44 34.33
CA GLU A 36 -6.18 32.04 32.97
C GLU A 36 -5.77 30.57 32.89
N GLU A 37 -6.51 29.76 32.14
CA GLU A 37 -5.89 28.88 31.16
C GLU A 37 -6.21 29.48 29.78
N SER A 38 -5.19 30.05 29.15
CA SER A 38 -5.29 30.64 27.82
C SER A 38 -5.57 29.54 26.80
N LEU A 39 -6.67 29.67 26.05
CA LEU A 39 -7.01 28.83 24.88
C LEU A 39 -5.96 28.88 23.75
N LEU A 40 -4.95 29.76 23.85
CA LEU A 40 -3.83 29.94 22.92
C LEU A 40 -2.45 29.64 23.55
N GLY A 41 -2.40 29.00 24.73
CA GLY A 41 -1.14 28.60 25.37
C GLY A 41 -0.18 29.73 25.79
N GLN A 42 -0.68 30.91 26.13
CA GLN A 42 0.11 31.97 26.76
C GLN A 42 -0.21 32.06 28.25
N ASP A 43 0.73 31.64 29.10
CA ASP A 43 0.73 31.94 30.53
C ASP A 43 0.73 33.46 30.68
N GLY A 44 -0.35 34.07 31.17
CA GLY A 44 -0.58 35.53 31.14
C GLY A 44 0.30 36.34 32.09
N GLU A 45 1.60 36.28 31.88
CA GLU A 45 2.52 37.30 32.33
C GLU A 45 2.48 38.52 31.40
N SER A 46 2.59 39.71 31.99
CA SER A 46 2.73 41.00 31.29
C SER A 46 3.74 40.93 30.13
N ILE A 47 3.37 41.48 28.97
CA ILE A 47 4.16 41.53 27.72
C ILE A 47 5.62 42.02 27.95
N ALA A 48 5.87 42.81 28.99
CA ALA A 48 7.20 43.28 29.35
C ALA A 48 8.14 42.18 29.92
N LYS A 49 7.60 41.04 30.36
CA LYS A 49 8.37 39.87 30.85
C LYS A 49 8.30 38.65 29.92
N HIS A 50 7.52 38.75 28.84
CA HIS A 50 7.33 37.64 27.93
C HIS A 50 8.57 37.47 27.03
N LYS A 51 9.38 36.45 27.34
CA LYS A 51 10.46 36.01 26.46
C LYS A 51 9.86 35.15 25.36
N TRP A 52 10.02 35.58 24.11
CA TRP A 52 9.59 34.83 22.95
C TRP A 52 10.28 33.46 22.90
N ALA A 53 9.69 32.46 22.24
CA ALA A 53 10.23 31.08 22.19
C ALA A 53 11.72 31.03 21.81
N HIS A 54 12.16 31.89 20.89
CA HIS A 54 13.54 32.02 20.46
C HIS A 54 14.51 32.58 21.53
N GLU A 55 14.03 33.34 22.52
CA GLU A 55 14.83 33.83 23.65
C GLU A 55 14.96 32.78 24.76
N LYS A 56 13.97 31.89 24.93
CA LYS A 56 14.07 30.72 25.81
C LYS A 56 14.96 29.63 25.22
N GLU A 57 14.86 29.39 23.91
CA GLU A 57 15.54 28.27 23.23
C GLU A 57 16.86 28.69 22.54
N LYS A 58 17.19 29.99 22.52
CA LYS A 58 18.33 30.56 21.78
C LYS A 58 18.39 30.12 20.31
N THR A 59 17.26 29.85 19.67
CA THR A 59 17.22 29.53 18.24
C THR A 59 16.19 30.41 17.54
N PHE A 60 16.68 31.24 16.63
CA PHE A 60 15.86 32.01 15.71
C PHE A 60 16.01 31.37 14.32
N TYR A 61 14.93 30.79 13.80
CA TYR A 61 14.84 30.45 12.38
C TYR A 61 14.06 31.53 11.65
N PHE A 62 14.80 32.47 11.05
CA PHE A 62 14.32 33.22 9.89
C PHE A 62 15.03 32.65 8.66
N PRO A 63 14.30 32.21 7.62
CA PRO A 63 14.91 31.88 6.35
C PRO A 63 15.21 33.21 5.65
N TYR A 64 16.49 33.43 5.32
CA TYR A 64 17.00 34.54 4.49
C TYR A 64 17.19 35.91 5.16
N ALA A 65 18.17 36.00 6.07
CA ALA A 65 18.90 37.26 6.33
C ALA A 65 20.37 37.11 5.87
N HIS A 66 20.82 38.03 5.00
CA HIS A 66 22.11 38.03 4.28
C HIS A 66 23.38 38.15 5.17
N LYS A 67 23.24 38.04 6.51
CA LYS A 67 24.33 38.16 7.49
C LYS A 67 24.58 36.89 8.31
N PHE A 68 23.92 35.78 8.00
CA PHE A 68 24.29 34.48 8.56
C PHE A 68 25.09 33.68 7.52
N THR A 69 26.42 33.68 7.67
CA THR A 69 27.24 32.62 7.09
C THR A 69 26.93 31.35 7.86
N VAL A 70 26.27 30.38 7.21
CA VAL A 70 26.18 29.02 7.72
C VAL A 70 27.58 28.56 8.13
N PRO A 71 27.78 28.04 9.35
CA PRO A 71 29.09 27.53 9.73
C PRO A 71 29.45 26.45 8.71
N LYS A 72 30.59 26.59 8.04
CA LYS A 72 31.14 25.49 7.26
C LYS A 72 31.17 24.29 8.20
N TYR A 73 30.45 23.22 7.86
CA TYR A 73 30.59 21.95 8.53
C TYR A 73 32.07 21.54 8.42
N SER A 74 32.82 21.81 9.48
CA SER A 74 34.20 21.39 9.63
C SER A 74 34.16 20.10 10.42
N TYR A 75 34.31 18.98 9.74
CA TYR A 75 34.63 17.71 10.38
C TYR A 75 35.97 17.86 11.11
N LYS A 76 35.96 18.25 12.39
CA LYS A 76 37.15 18.11 13.23
C LYS A 76 37.33 16.62 13.49
N LYS A 77 38.16 15.98 12.67
CA LYS A 77 38.63 14.62 12.86
C LYS A 77 39.28 14.55 14.25
N LYS A 78 38.65 13.88 15.22
CA LYS A 78 39.31 13.53 16.48
C LYS A 78 40.34 12.46 16.17
N SER A 79 41.59 12.86 15.91
CA SER A 79 42.71 11.93 15.85
C SER A 79 43.28 11.77 17.26
N ASN A 80 43.11 10.60 17.87
CA ASN A 80 43.90 10.18 19.01
C ASN A 80 45.31 9.84 18.51
N TRP A 81 46.33 10.57 18.93
CA TRP A 81 47.73 10.34 18.52
C TRP A 81 48.25 8.93 18.88
N LEU A 82 47.66 8.27 19.88
CA LEU A 82 48.01 6.89 20.27
C LEU A 82 47.42 5.80 19.37
N PHE A 83 46.41 6.11 18.56
CA PHE A 83 45.81 5.18 17.62
C PHE A 83 45.86 5.82 16.24
N ASN A 84 46.87 5.43 15.46
CA ASN A 84 46.96 5.78 14.06
C ASN A 84 45.87 5.02 13.29
N ASP A 85 44.60 5.41 13.47
CA ASP A 85 43.48 5.03 12.60
C ASP A 85 43.61 5.81 11.28
N LYS A 86 44.70 5.54 10.57
CA LYS A 86 44.60 5.32 9.13
C LYS A 86 44.15 3.87 8.94
N VAL A 87 42.95 3.57 9.42
CA VAL A 87 42.12 2.68 8.63
C VAL A 87 41.79 3.54 7.42
N GLU A 88 42.61 3.43 6.37
CA GLU A 88 42.04 3.58 5.04
C GLU A 88 40.76 2.77 5.10
N ASP A 89 39.62 3.35 4.77
CA ASP A 89 38.41 2.56 4.57
C ASP A 89 38.76 1.60 3.43
N ILE A 90 39.34 0.44 3.78
CA ILE A 90 39.49 -0.70 2.92
C ILE A 90 38.06 -1.18 2.80
N ILE A 91 37.25 -0.51 1.97
CA ILE A 91 36.04 -1.05 1.42
C ILE A 91 36.51 -2.37 0.82
N PRO A 92 36.15 -3.53 1.38
CA PRO A 92 36.64 -4.80 0.88
C PRO A 92 36.31 -4.84 -0.61
N ALA A 93 37.27 -5.25 -1.45
CA ALA A 93 37.15 -5.25 -2.92
C ALA A 93 35.99 -6.09 -3.49
N GLY A 94 35.07 -6.58 -2.64
CA GLY A 94 33.80 -7.21 -2.98
C GLY A 94 32.54 -6.55 -2.38
N ARG A 95 32.58 -5.30 -1.88
CA ARG A 95 31.41 -4.59 -1.33
C ARG A 95 30.80 -3.51 -2.24
N ILE A 96 31.43 -3.18 -3.36
CA ILE A 96 30.85 -2.27 -4.36
C ILE A 96 30.12 -3.12 -5.39
N ALA A 97 28.80 -3.01 -5.44
CA ALA A 97 27.98 -3.69 -6.45
C ALA A 97 27.57 -2.67 -7.52
N HIS A 98 27.89 -2.96 -8.77
CA HIS A 98 27.58 -2.12 -9.92
C HIS A 98 26.50 -2.79 -10.75
N TYR A 99 25.40 -2.08 -10.99
CA TYR A 99 24.28 -2.55 -11.79
C TYR A 99 23.95 -1.47 -12.82
N ASP A 100 23.92 -1.87 -14.09
CA ASP A 100 23.46 -1.03 -15.19
C ASP A 100 22.02 -1.45 -15.50
N LEU A 101 21.05 -0.67 -15.03
CA LEU A 101 19.63 -1.01 -15.15
C LEU A 101 19.15 -1.05 -16.60
N ASN A 102 19.84 -0.37 -17.52
CA ASN A 102 19.50 -0.42 -18.95
C ASN A 102 19.88 -1.78 -19.59
N LYS A 103 20.75 -2.57 -18.95
CA LYS A 103 21.10 -3.94 -19.38
C LYS A 103 20.26 -5.00 -18.68
N LEU A 104 19.43 -4.61 -17.72
CA LEU A 104 18.55 -5.53 -17.02
C LEU A 104 17.28 -5.70 -17.84
N GLU A 105 17.22 -6.80 -18.57
CA GLU A 105 16.09 -7.11 -19.44
C GLU A 105 15.03 -7.97 -18.74
N SER A 106 13.79 -7.77 -19.16
CA SER A 106 12.62 -8.59 -18.80
C SER A 106 12.01 -9.10 -20.10
N THR A 107 12.24 -10.38 -20.42
CA THR A 107 11.96 -10.95 -21.75
C THR A 107 10.98 -12.13 -21.70
N ALA A 108 10.54 -12.59 -22.88
CA ALA A 108 9.68 -13.76 -23.01
C ALA A 108 10.32 -15.07 -22.50
N ASN A 109 11.66 -15.18 -22.53
CA ASN A 109 12.40 -16.40 -22.21
C ASN A 109 13.12 -16.26 -20.85
N ALA A 110 12.41 -15.77 -19.84
CA ALA A 110 12.96 -15.40 -18.53
C ALA A 110 13.81 -16.51 -17.89
N ALA A 111 13.33 -17.75 -17.91
CA ALA A 111 14.04 -18.89 -17.32
C ALA A 111 15.38 -19.19 -18.02
N VAL A 112 15.43 -19.06 -19.36
CA VAL A 112 16.65 -19.31 -20.17
C VAL A 112 17.68 -18.21 -19.92
N ASN A 113 17.21 -16.97 -19.84
CA ASN A 113 18.04 -15.79 -19.59
C ASN A 113 18.44 -15.63 -18.12
N LYS A 114 18.00 -16.53 -17.23
CA LYS A 114 18.25 -16.52 -15.78
C LYS A 114 17.78 -15.21 -15.13
N GLU A 115 16.67 -14.69 -15.61
CA GLU A 115 16.05 -13.48 -15.08
C GLU A 115 15.56 -13.73 -13.65
N GLN A 116 15.82 -12.79 -12.74
CA GLN A 116 15.45 -12.92 -11.33
C GLN A 116 13.99 -12.53 -11.13
N VAL A 117 13.23 -13.40 -10.47
CA VAL A 117 11.80 -13.21 -10.20
C VAL A 117 11.59 -13.11 -8.70
N LEU A 118 11.00 -12.01 -8.27
CA LEU A 118 10.64 -11.74 -6.89
C LEU A 118 9.15 -12.02 -6.68
N ILE A 119 8.82 -13.05 -5.91
CA ILE A 119 7.43 -13.39 -5.56
C ILE A 119 7.07 -12.66 -4.28
N LEU A 120 6.04 -11.82 -4.33
CA LEU A 120 5.58 -11.00 -3.22
C LEU A 120 4.19 -11.44 -2.76
N THR A 121 4.08 -11.72 -1.46
CA THR A 121 2.86 -12.25 -0.85
C THR A 121 2.56 -11.56 0.48
N PRO A 122 1.56 -10.66 0.52
CA PRO A 122 0.94 -10.25 1.77
C PRO A 122 0.22 -11.45 2.38
N MET A 123 0.52 -11.77 3.64
CA MET A 123 0.04 -12.99 4.29
C MET A 123 -0.57 -12.69 5.65
N GLN A 124 -1.90 -12.81 5.73
CA GLN A 124 -2.61 -12.78 7.01
C GLN A 124 -2.74 -14.18 7.62
N THR A 125 -2.99 -15.20 6.78
CA THR A 125 -3.16 -16.60 7.17
C THR A 125 -2.20 -17.46 6.37
N PHE A 126 -1.57 -18.43 7.02
CA PHE A 126 -0.70 -19.39 6.33
C PHE A 126 -1.50 -20.61 5.87
N HIS A 127 -1.54 -20.85 4.57
CA HIS A 127 -2.17 -22.02 3.97
C HIS A 127 -1.11 -23.00 3.47
N GLN A 128 -1.14 -24.24 3.97
CA GLN A 128 -0.18 -25.27 3.53
C GLN A 128 -0.28 -25.54 2.03
N LYS A 129 -1.49 -25.52 1.45
CA LYS A 129 -1.70 -25.72 0.01
C LYS A 129 -1.03 -24.61 -0.82
N TYR A 130 -1.09 -23.35 -0.39
CA TYR A 130 -0.34 -22.25 -1.03
C TYR A 130 1.16 -22.53 -1.01
N TRP A 131 1.70 -22.95 0.14
CA TRP A 131 3.13 -23.26 0.26
C TRP A 131 3.55 -24.45 -0.62
N ASP A 132 2.73 -25.50 -0.66
CA ASP A 132 2.99 -26.67 -1.50
C ASP A 132 2.89 -26.32 -2.99
N ASN A 133 1.96 -25.44 -3.38
CA ASN A 133 1.86 -24.89 -4.72
C ASN A 133 3.12 -24.08 -5.11
N LEU A 134 3.60 -23.21 -4.21
CA LEU A 134 4.85 -22.47 -4.40
C LEU A 134 6.06 -23.41 -4.58
N LEU A 135 6.08 -24.54 -3.88
CA LEU A 135 7.15 -25.54 -4.03
C LEU A 135 7.05 -26.37 -5.31
N GLN A 136 5.89 -26.44 -5.95
CA GLN A 136 5.71 -27.15 -7.20
C GLN A 136 6.16 -26.33 -8.43
N LEU A 137 6.40 -25.02 -8.25
CA LEU A 137 6.89 -24.17 -9.33
C LEU A 137 8.19 -24.70 -9.93
N THR A 138 8.21 -24.74 -11.27
CA THR A 138 9.30 -25.28 -12.09
C THR A 138 10.37 -24.26 -12.44
N TYR A 139 10.12 -22.98 -12.16
CA TYR A 139 11.12 -21.92 -12.36
C TYR A 139 12.36 -22.18 -11.48
N PRO A 140 13.60 -21.98 -11.98
CA PRO A 140 14.81 -22.28 -11.22
C PRO A 140 14.85 -21.55 -9.87
N ARG A 141 15.02 -22.30 -8.78
CA ARG A 141 14.92 -21.78 -7.41
C ARG A 141 16.02 -20.77 -7.06
N GLU A 142 17.18 -20.89 -7.70
CA GLU A 142 18.29 -19.96 -7.62
C GLU A 142 17.97 -18.57 -8.20
N ASN A 143 16.91 -18.47 -9.02
CA ASN A 143 16.44 -17.22 -9.61
C ASN A 143 15.14 -16.72 -8.96
N LEU A 144 14.69 -17.38 -7.88
CA LEU A 144 13.49 -17.01 -7.13
C LEU A 144 13.87 -16.38 -5.81
N GLU A 145 13.38 -15.16 -5.60
CA GLU A 145 13.34 -14.51 -4.30
C GLU A 145 11.91 -14.47 -3.78
N LEU A 146 11.74 -14.69 -2.47
CA LEU A 146 10.43 -14.63 -1.83
C LEU A 146 10.39 -13.45 -0.86
N GLY A 147 9.32 -12.66 -0.94
CA GLY A 147 9.00 -11.59 -0.01
C GLY A 147 7.64 -11.84 0.65
N PHE A 148 7.60 -11.88 1.97
CA PHE A 148 6.37 -11.99 2.74
C PHE A 148 6.21 -10.78 3.65
N ILE A 149 4.99 -10.25 3.78
CA ILE A 149 4.65 -9.27 4.81
C ILE A 149 3.46 -9.75 5.62
N ILE A 150 3.59 -9.67 6.95
CA ILE A 150 2.62 -10.22 7.90
C ILE A 150 2.12 -9.12 8.84
N PRO A 151 0.81 -8.98 9.05
CA PRO A 151 0.24 -7.97 9.94
C PRO A 151 0.58 -8.25 11.41
N ARG A 152 0.62 -7.20 12.24
CA ARG A 152 0.89 -7.30 13.69
C ARG A 152 -0.40 -7.64 14.46
N THR A 153 -0.97 -8.81 14.16
CA THR A 153 -2.18 -9.34 14.80
C THR A 153 -1.96 -10.76 15.31
N THR A 154 -2.84 -11.24 16.19
CA THR A 154 -2.76 -12.61 16.72
C THR A 154 -2.80 -13.66 15.60
N THR A 155 -3.61 -13.44 14.57
CA THR A 155 -3.67 -14.33 13.39
C THR A 155 -2.36 -14.28 12.61
N GLY A 156 -1.80 -13.08 12.40
CA GLY A 156 -0.51 -12.89 11.74
C GLY A 156 0.64 -13.57 12.49
N ASP A 157 0.65 -13.58 13.83
CA ASP A 157 1.68 -14.26 14.63
C ASP A 157 1.65 -15.80 14.48
N ILE A 158 0.46 -16.36 14.26
CA ILE A 158 0.31 -17.79 13.98
C ILE A 158 0.79 -18.11 12.56
N ALA A 159 0.44 -17.25 11.59
CA ALA A 159 0.90 -17.37 10.21
C ALA A 159 2.44 -17.27 10.14
N LEU A 160 3.05 -16.31 10.84
CA LEU A 160 4.50 -16.12 10.92
C LEU A 160 5.20 -17.39 11.42
N ARG A 161 4.77 -17.94 12.55
CA ARG A 161 5.38 -19.17 13.11
C ARG A 161 5.31 -20.35 12.13
N SER A 162 4.18 -20.48 11.44
CA SER A 162 3.97 -21.55 10.46
C SER A 162 4.87 -21.36 9.22
N LEU A 163 4.94 -20.12 8.71
CA LEU A 163 5.80 -19.74 7.59
C LEU A 163 7.29 -19.95 7.93
N GLU A 164 7.75 -19.52 9.10
CA GLU A 164 9.15 -19.70 9.52
C GLU A 164 9.52 -21.18 9.60
N ALA A 165 8.62 -22.03 10.12
CA ALA A 165 8.84 -23.47 10.16
C ALA A 165 8.94 -24.08 8.74
N ALA A 166 8.05 -23.67 7.83
CA ALA A 166 8.03 -24.12 6.44
C ALA A 166 9.29 -23.67 5.68
N VAL A 167 9.69 -22.40 5.83
CA VAL A 167 10.91 -21.82 5.25
C VAL A 167 12.15 -22.53 5.78
N LYS A 168 12.25 -22.77 7.10
CA LYS A 168 13.38 -23.49 7.70
C LYS A 168 13.53 -24.89 7.14
N LYS A 169 12.43 -25.61 6.90
CA LYS A 169 12.45 -26.95 6.30
C LYS A 169 13.04 -26.94 4.88
N VAL A 170 12.68 -25.96 4.07
CA VAL A 170 13.15 -25.86 2.68
C VAL A 170 14.60 -25.36 2.61
N GLN A 171 14.93 -24.30 3.36
CA GLN A 171 16.27 -23.70 3.33
C GLN A 171 17.35 -24.56 3.99
N THR A 172 16.99 -25.48 4.90
CA THR A 172 17.94 -26.47 5.45
C THR A 172 18.08 -27.73 4.59
N GLY A 173 17.18 -27.93 3.61
CA GLY A 173 17.21 -29.03 2.66
C GLY A 173 18.36 -28.97 1.65
N LYS A 174 18.21 -29.71 0.54
CA LYS A 174 19.20 -29.77 -0.55
C LYS A 174 19.45 -28.38 -1.12
N LYS A 175 20.70 -28.05 -1.43
CA LYS A 175 21.09 -26.72 -1.93
C LYS A 175 20.34 -26.32 -3.21
N GLU A 176 20.10 -27.28 -4.10
CA GLU A 176 19.36 -27.09 -5.36
C GLU A 176 17.89 -26.71 -5.17
N GLN A 177 17.31 -26.98 -4.00
CA GLN A 177 15.89 -26.74 -3.70
C GLN A 177 15.68 -25.45 -2.90
N ARG A 178 16.76 -24.74 -2.56
CA ARG A 178 16.71 -23.52 -1.77
C ARG A 178 16.37 -22.34 -2.67
N PHE A 179 15.54 -21.45 -2.15
CA PHE A 179 15.31 -20.15 -2.78
C PHE A 179 16.55 -19.27 -2.62
N SER A 180 16.80 -18.40 -3.59
CA SER A 180 17.94 -17.47 -3.60
C SER A 180 17.98 -16.60 -2.35
N LYS A 181 16.84 -15.99 -2.03
CA LYS A 181 16.64 -15.13 -0.87
C LYS A 181 15.20 -15.21 -0.40
N ILE A 182 15.00 -15.16 0.91
CA ILE A 182 13.66 -15.09 1.52
C ILE A 182 13.69 -13.94 2.53
N THR A 183 12.76 -13.00 2.38
CA THR A 183 12.59 -11.85 3.27
C THR A 183 11.21 -11.93 3.89
N ILE A 184 11.13 -11.90 5.22
CA ILE A 184 9.86 -11.89 5.96
C ILE A 184 9.81 -10.57 6.74
N LEU A 185 8.78 -9.78 6.48
CA LEU A 185 8.55 -8.47 7.08
C LEU A 185 7.33 -8.50 7.97
N ARG A 186 7.34 -7.61 8.96
CA ARG A 186 6.22 -7.35 9.86
C ARG A 186 5.73 -5.94 9.58
N GLN A 187 4.46 -5.83 9.20
CA GLN A 187 3.84 -4.57 8.81
C GLN A 187 4.06 -3.51 9.90
N ASP A 188 4.43 -2.30 9.51
CA ASP A 188 4.66 -1.22 10.48
C ASP A 188 3.36 -0.44 10.80
N SER A 189 2.49 -0.34 9.80
CA SER A 189 1.18 0.31 9.89
C SER A 189 0.18 -0.47 10.76
N GLN A 190 -0.80 0.23 11.36
CA GLN A 190 -1.88 -0.42 12.13
C GLN A 190 -2.65 -1.40 11.24
N SER A 191 -2.48 -2.69 11.51
CA SER A 191 -3.25 -3.74 10.85
C SER A 191 -4.70 -3.73 11.35
N PHE A 192 -5.64 -3.76 10.41
CA PHE A 192 -7.07 -3.69 10.71
C PHE A 192 -7.54 -5.02 11.30
N ASP A 193 -7.77 -5.07 12.61
CA ASP A 193 -8.19 -6.27 13.33
C ASP A 193 -9.72 -6.44 13.26
N LYS A 194 -10.15 -7.59 12.68
CA LYS A 194 -11.48 -8.21 12.73
C LYS A 194 -12.70 -7.27 12.78
N LEU A 195 -13.20 -6.88 11.60
CA LEU A 195 -14.64 -6.68 11.40
C LEU A 195 -15.28 -7.97 10.87
N GLN A 196 -16.50 -8.27 11.37
CA GLN A 196 -17.29 -9.40 10.91
C GLN A 196 -17.59 -9.25 9.41
N GLU A 197 -17.70 -10.37 8.70
CA GLU A 197 -17.87 -10.43 7.24
C GLU A 197 -18.98 -9.50 6.71
N LYS A 198 -20.08 -9.37 7.46
CA LYS A 198 -21.22 -8.49 7.12
C LYS A 198 -20.91 -6.99 7.23
N GLU A 199 -19.95 -6.59 8.06
CA GLU A 199 -19.51 -5.20 8.24
C GLU A 199 -18.38 -4.83 7.26
N ARG A 200 -17.81 -5.80 6.53
CA ARG A 200 -16.77 -5.59 5.50
C ARG A 200 -17.28 -4.92 4.22
N HIS A 201 -18.61 -4.88 4.05
CA HIS A 201 -19.29 -4.35 2.87
C HIS A 201 -19.74 -2.91 3.03
N GLU A 202 -19.40 -2.19 4.10
CA GLU A 202 -19.58 -0.75 4.10
C GLU A 202 -18.45 -0.10 3.28
N LEU A 203 -18.80 0.77 2.32
CA LEU A 203 -17.86 1.43 1.41
C LEU A 203 -16.66 2.08 2.13
N LYS A 204 -16.91 2.68 3.31
CA LYS A 204 -15.85 3.29 4.13
C LYS A 204 -14.88 2.26 4.72
N VAL A 205 -15.39 1.14 5.24
CA VAL A 205 -14.56 0.05 5.79
C VAL A 205 -13.71 -0.57 4.69
N GLN A 206 -14.26 -0.72 3.49
CA GLN A 206 -13.51 -1.28 2.36
C GLN A 206 -12.40 -0.33 1.89
N LYS A 207 -12.63 0.99 1.88
CA LYS A 207 -11.59 2.00 1.60
C LYS A 207 -10.42 1.87 2.57
N GLU A 208 -10.69 1.83 3.87
CA GLU A 208 -9.65 1.70 4.90
C GLU A 208 -8.89 0.38 4.78
N ARG A 209 -9.59 -0.73 4.52
CA ARG A 209 -8.96 -2.04 4.29
C ARG A 209 -8.04 -2.03 3.07
N ARG A 210 -8.52 -1.54 1.91
CA ARG A 210 -7.69 -1.46 0.69
C ARG A 210 -6.52 -0.50 0.87
N ALA A 211 -6.71 0.61 1.58
CA ALA A 211 -5.61 1.53 1.93
C ALA A 211 -4.52 0.84 2.77
N ALA A 212 -4.92 0.07 3.80
CA ALA A 212 -3.97 -0.67 4.63
C ALA A 212 -3.24 -1.78 3.85
N MET A 213 -3.95 -2.47 2.94
CA MET A 213 -3.35 -3.45 2.03
C MET A 213 -2.36 -2.79 1.06
N ALA A 214 -2.70 -1.62 0.51
CA ALA A 214 -1.81 -0.86 -0.36
C ALA A 214 -0.50 -0.50 0.35
N LEU A 215 -0.58 -0.04 1.61
CA LEU A 215 0.59 0.22 2.45
C LEU A 215 1.44 -1.05 2.66
N ALA A 216 0.82 -2.18 2.99
CA ALA A 216 1.53 -3.45 3.16
C ALA A 216 2.25 -3.90 1.88
N ARG A 217 1.58 -3.80 0.73
CA ARG A 217 2.20 -4.12 -0.58
C ARG A 217 3.38 -3.19 -0.87
N ASN A 218 3.24 -1.89 -0.63
CA ASN A 218 4.33 -0.92 -0.81
C ASN A 218 5.52 -1.20 0.11
N GLU A 219 5.27 -1.36 1.43
CA GLU A 219 6.31 -1.70 2.41
C GLU A 219 7.08 -2.95 1.99
N LEU A 220 6.37 -3.97 1.53
CA LEU A 220 6.97 -5.21 1.03
C LEU A 220 7.80 -4.99 -0.24
N LEU A 221 7.21 -4.35 -1.25
CA LEU A 221 7.86 -4.10 -2.54
C LEU A 221 9.15 -3.31 -2.37
N PHE A 222 9.09 -2.14 -1.72
CA PHE A 222 10.24 -1.24 -1.60
C PHE A 222 11.37 -1.83 -0.74
N SER A 223 11.04 -2.71 0.21
CA SER A 223 12.04 -3.35 1.07
C SER A 223 12.73 -4.55 0.41
N THR A 224 12.14 -5.13 -0.65
CA THR A 224 12.59 -6.40 -1.24
C THR A 224 13.06 -6.29 -2.68
N ILE A 225 12.56 -5.33 -3.46
CA ILE A 225 12.99 -5.14 -4.86
C ILE A 225 14.47 -4.79 -4.93
N GLY A 226 15.23 -5.60 -5.67
CA GLY A 226 16.67 -5.44 -5.85
C GLY A 226 17.04 -4.77 -7.18
N PRO A 227 18.30 -4.34 -7.34
CA PRO A 227 18.81 -3.79 -8.59
C PRO A 227 19.02 -4.84 -9.69
N TYR A 228 18.80 -6.13 -9.38
CA TYR A 228 18.95 -7.27 -10.29
C TYR A 228 17.61 -7.99 -10.57
N THR A 229 16.51 -7.57 -9.95
CA THR A 229 15.18 -8.17 -10.12
C THR A 229 14.62 -7.81 -11.50
N SER A 230 14.28 -8.77 -12.36
CA SER A 230 13.66 -8.53 -13.67
C SER A 230 12.13 -8.54 -13.60
N TRP A 231 11.56 -9.40 -12.74
CA TRP A 231 10.12 -9.58 -12.63
C TRP A 231 9.67 -9.57 -11.17
N VAL A 232 8.47 -9.08 -10.94
CA VAL A 232 7.76 -9.14 -9.66
C VAL A 232 6.46 -9.90 -9.89
N LEU A 233 6.25 -11.00 -9.18
CA LEU A 233 4.99 -11.74 -9.19
C LEU A 233 4.24 -11.44 -7.89
N TRP A 234 3.14 -10.72 -7.99
CA TRP A 234 2.17 -10.59 -6.90
C TRP A 234 1.35 -11.87 -6.83
N LEU A 235 1.46 -12.58 -5.72
CA LEU A 235 0.73 -13.82 -5.47
C LEU A 235 0.13 -13.74 -4.07
N ASP A 236 -1.19 -13.62 -3.97
CA ASP A 236 -1.86 -13.58 -2.67
C ASP A 236 -1.74 -14.95 -1.95
N ALA A 237 -1.70 -14.92 -0.62
CA ALA A 237 -1.45 -16.11 0.23
C ALA A 237 -2.55 -17.19 0.13
N ASP A 238 -3.66 -16.82 -0.49
CA ASP A 238 -4.90 -17.57 -0.54
C ASP A 238 -5.03 -18.30 -1.91
N ILE A 239 -4.09 -18.08 -2.83
CA ILE A 239 -3.97 -18.79 -4.11
C ILE A 239 -3.28 -20.15 -3.88
N ILE A 240 -4.07 -21.21 -3.89
CA ILE A 240 -3.63 -22.55 -3.50
C ILE A 240 -3.28 -23.45 -4.67
N GLU A 241 -3.61 -23.06 -5.90
CA GLU A 241 -3.38 -23.87 -7.09
C GLU A 241 -3.06 -22.97 -8.30
N THR A 242 -1.89 -23.20 -8.90
CA THR A 242 -1.45 -22.59 -10.15
C THR A 242 -0.79 -23.68 -11.01
N PRO A 243 -0.77 -23.55 -12.35
CA PRO A 243 0.10 -24.40 -13.15
C PRO A 243 1.57 -24.29 -12.68
N PRO A 244 2.32 -25.41 -12.59
CA PRO A 244 3.72 -25.38 -12.15
C PRO A 244 4.65 -24.50 -12.99
N THR A 245 4.21 -24.15 -14.21
CA THR A 245 4.91 -23.30 -15.19
C THR A 245 4.42 -21.86 -15.17
N VAL A 246 3.61 -21.42 -14.20
CA VAL A 246 2.95 -20.10 -14.19
C VAL A 246 3.89 -18.92 -14.47
N ILE A 247 5.12 -18.95 -13.95
CA ILE A 247 6.08 -17.87 -14.21
C ILE A 247 6.52 -17.89 -15.67
N GLN A 248 6.85 -19.06 -16.21
CA GLN A 248 7.24 -19.21 -17.62
C GLN A 248 6.07 -18.87 -18.56
N ASP A 249 4.88 -19.34 -18.25
CA ASP A 249 3.67 -19.11 -19.04
C ASP A 249 3.34 -17.62 -19.09
N MET A 250 3.37 -16.92 -17.94
CA MET A 250 3.08 -15.48 -17.89
C MET A 250 4.22 -14.63 -18.48
N THR A 251 5.49 -14.97 -18.24
CA THR A 251 6.62 -14.21 -18.83
C THR A 251 6.68 -14.34 -20.34
N ALA A 252 6.24 -15.47 -20.92
CA ALA A 252 6.20 -15.68 -22.37
C ALA A 252 5.39 -14.62 -23.14
N HIS A 253 4.39 -14.00 -22.51
CA HIS A 253 3.59 -12.91 -23.09
C HIS A 253 4.35 -11.57 -23.17
N ASN A 254 5.46 -11.43 -22.45
CA ASN A 254 6.34 -10.25 -22.47
C ASN A 254 5.61 -8.92 -22.21
N LYS A 255 4.55 -8.93 -21.39
CA LYS A 255 3.78 -7.73 -21.05
C LYS A 255 4.34 -7.04 -19.81
N PRO A 256 4.24 -5.70 -19.71
CA PRO A 256 4.68 -4.95 -18.53
C PRO A 256 3.86 -5.29 -17.28
N VAL A 257 2.54 -5.45 -17.41
CA VAL A 257 1.64 -5.93 -16.36
C VAL A 257 0.70 -6.97 -16.95
N LEU A 258 0.60 -8.14 -16.31
CA LEU A 258 -0.22 -9.26 -16.75
C LEU A 258 -0.91 -9.95 -15.56
N ALA A 259 -2.24 -9.98 -15.55
CA ALA A 259 -3.03 -10.67 -14.53
C ALA A 259 -3.55 -12.03 -15.02
N ALA A 260 -3.44 -13.07 -14.20
CA ALA A 260 -4.15 -14.34 -14.42
C ALA A 260 -5.61 -14.23 -13.95
N ASN A 261 -6.48 -15.11 -14.46
CA ASN A 261 -7.88 -15.12 -14.05
C ASN A 261 -8.07 -15.97 -12.79
N VAL A 262 -8.56 -15.37 -11.71
CA VAL A 262 -8.67 -16.04 -10.40
C VAL A 262 -10.08 -16.61 -10.23
N PHE A 263 -10.13 -17.93 -10.13
CA PHE A 263 -11.35 -18.71 -9.91
C PHE A 263 -11.29 -19.39 -8.54
N GLN A 264 -12.40 -19.97 -8.11
CA GLN A 264 -12.47 -20.79 -6.91
C GLN A 264 -13.11 -22.12 -7.26
N ARG A 265 -12.51 -23.22 -6.78
CA ARG A 265 -13.14 -24.55 -6.87
C ARG A 265 -14.16 -24.69 -5.74
N PHE A 266 -15.31 -25.25 -6.05
CA PHE A 266 -16.34 -25.55 -5.05
C PHE A 266 -17.08 -26.84 -5.39
N PHE A 267 -17.66 -27.49 -4.38
CA PHE A 267 -18.56 -28.62 -4.62
C PHE A 267 -19.98 -28.11 -4.92
N ASP A 268 -20.47 -28.38 -6.13
CA ASP A 268 -21.84 -28.07 -6.53
C ASP A 268 -22.77 -29.17 -6.00
N GLU A 269 -23.56 -28.85 -4.97
CA GLU A 269 -24.50 -29.78 -4.33
C GLU A 269 -25.67 -30.17 -5.25
N GLU A 270 -26.09 -29.30 -6.18
CA GLU A 270 -27.18 -29.60 -7.10
C GLU A 270 -26.73 -30.58 -8.19
N ALA A 271 -25.54 -30.35 -8.75
CA ALA A 271 -24.97 -31.20 -9.77
C ALA A 271 -24.10 -32.35 -9.22
N LYS A 272 -23.90 -32.42 -7.90
CA LYS A 272 -23.02 -33.36 -7.17
C LYS A 272 -21.65 -33.53 -7.81
N LYS A 273 -21.06 -32.42 -8.26
CA LYS A 273 -19.78 -32.41 -8.98
C LYS A 273 -18.91 -31.26 -8.52
N ASN A 274 -17.59 -31.44 -8.61
CA ASN A 274 -16.66 -30.33 -8.45
C ASN A 274 -16.86 -29.36 -9.61
N SER A 275 -17.09 -28.08 -9.28
CA SER A 275 -17.29 -27.00 -10.23
C SER A 275 -16.31 -25.85 -9.93
N ILE A 276 -16.30 -24.84 -10.79
CA ILE A 276 -15.49 -23.64 -10.64
C ILE A 276 -16.37 -22.40 -10.75
N ARG A 277 -16.07 -21.36 -9.97
CA ARG A 277 -16.76 -20.07 -10.03
C ARG A 277 -15.76 -18.91 -10.10
N PRO A 278 -16.11 -17.78 -10.75
CA PRO A 278 -15.30 -16.58 -10.70
C PRO A 278 -15.14 -16.08 -9.26
N TYR A 279 -13.94 -15.62 -8.90
CA TYR A 279 -13.64 -15.10 -7.56
C TYR A 279 -13.20 -13.63 -7.60
N ASP A 280 -12.18 -13.31 -8.40
CA ASP A 280 -11.62 -11.95 -8.43
C ASP A 280 -12.28 -11.08 -9.52
N TYR A 281 -13.03 -10.08 -9.07
CA TYR A 281 -13.69 -9.09 -9.93
C TYR A 281 -12.89 -7.79 -10.11
N ASN A 282 -11.66 -7.70 -9.58
CA ASN A 282 -10.81 -6.50 -9.71
C ASN A 282 -10.05 -6.45 -11.04
N ASN A 283 -10.14 -7.49 -11.87
CA ASN A 283 -9.59 -7.51 -13.21
C ASN A 283 -10.65 -7.07 -14.22
N TRP A 284 -10.54 -5.84 -14.74
CA TRP A 284 -11.58 -5.25 -15.59
C TRP A 284 -11.06 -4.26 -16.64
N GLN A 285 -11.84 -4.09 -17.70
CA GLN A 285 -11.69 -2.98 -18.66
C GLN A 285 -12.59 -1.82 -18.27
N GLU A 286 -12.09 -0.61 -18.44
CA GLU A 286 -12.82 0.62 -18.13
C GLU A 286 -14.03 0.79 -19.06
N SER A 287 -15.07 1.46 -18.56
CA SER A 287 -16.25 1.78 -19.35
C SER A 287 -16.50 3.29 -19.40
N ASP A 288 -17.14 3.77 -20.47
CA ASP A 288 -17.53 5.19 -20.59
C ASP A 288 -18.47 5.61 -19.44
N THR A 289 -19.34 4.70 -18.99
CA THR A 289 -20.26 4.95 -17.88
C THR A 289 -19.52 5.14 -16.56
N ALA A 290 -18.51 4.30 -16.28
CA ALA A 290 -17.69 4.43 -15.08
C ALA A 290 -16.85 5.71 -15.10
N LEU A 291 -16.32 6.12 -16.26
CA LEU A 291 -15.62 7.39 -16.41
C LEU A 291 -16.53 8.61 -16.18
N GLN A 292 -17.77 8.57 -16.68
CA GLN A 292 -18.75 9.63 -16.43
C GLN A 292 -19.15 9.70 -14.96
N MET A 293 -19.31 8.55 -14.30
CA MET A 293 -19.58 8.47 -12.87
C MET A 293 -18.42 9.05 -12.08
N ALA A 294 -17.18 8.61 -12.36
CA ALA A 294 -15.97 9.11 -11.74
C ALA A 294 -15.84 10.64 -11.87
N ALA A 295 -16.16 11.21 -13.03
CA ALA A 295 -16.12 12.66 -13.26
C ALA A 295 -17.11 13.48 -12.41
N GLN A 296 -18.16 12.84 -11.87
CA GLN A 296 -19.16 13.48 -11.00
C GLN A 296 -18.86 13.27 -9.51
N MET A 297 -17.93 12.39 -9.17
CA MET A 297 -17.56 12.06 -7.80
C MET A 297 -16.63 13.12 -7.20
N SER A 298 -16.66 13.24 -5.87
CA SER A 298 -15.69 14.09 -5.17
C SER A 298 -14.28 13.50 -5.21
N GLU A 299 -13.24 14.33 -5.09
CA GLU A 299 -11.84 13.90 -5.22
C GLU A 299 -11.44 12.77 -4.25
N ASP A 300 -12.08 12.72 -3.07
CA ASP A 300 -11.80 11.74 -2.04
C ASP A 300 -12.61 10.43 -2.14
N GLU A 301 -13.58 10.37 -3.05
CA GLU A 301 -14.40 9.19 -3.25
C GLU A 301 -13.68 8.14 -4.09
N ILE A 302 -13.98 6.86 -3.81
CA ILE A 302 -13.42 5.72 -4.52
C ILE A 302 -14.53 4.88 -5.16
N ILE A 303 -14.22 4.32 -6.33
CA ILE A 303 -15.02 3.30 -7.00
C ILE A 303 -14.40 1.96 -6.69
N VAL A 304 -15.24 1.02 -6.29
CA VAL A 304 -14.85 -0.33 -5.90
C VAL A 304 -15.85 -1.30 -6.52
N GLU A 305 -15.35 -2.26 -7.27
CA GLU A 305 -16.21 -3.26 -7.92
C GLU A 305 -16.83 -4.23 -6.89
N GLY A 306 -18.01 -4.76 -7.23
CA GLY A 306 -18.74 -5.75 -6.41
C GLY A 306 -19.96 -5.21 -5.64
N TYR A 307 -20.31 -3.93 -5.83
CA TYR A 307 -21.51 -3.34 -5.23
C TYR A 307 -22.67 -3.32 -6.23
N PRO A 308 -23.82 -3.94 -5.93
CA PRO A 308 -25.01 -3.88 -6.79
C PRO A 308 -25.51 -2.45 -7.03
N GLU A 309 -25.19 -1.54 -6.11
CA GLU A 309 -25.61 -0.14 -6.14
C GLU A 309 -24.82 0.70 -7.16
N LEU A 310 -23.65 0.22 -7.60
CA LEU A 310 -22.80 0.90 -8.59
C LEU A 310 -22.81 0.12 -9.90
N ALA A 311 -23.68 0.51 -10.82
CA ALA A 311 -23.67 -0.03 -12.18
C ALA A 311 -22.52 0.61 -12.99
N THR A 312 -21.28 0.18 -12.72
CA THR A 312 -20.07 0.66 -13.41
C THR A 312 -19.99 0.17 -14.85
N TYR A 313 -20.70 -0.91 -15.21
CA TYR A 313 -20.67 -1.55 -16.55
C TYR A 313 -19.26 -1.86 -17.06
N ARG A 314 -18.29 -2.01 -16.17
CA ARG A 314 -16.94 -2.45 -16.51
C ARG A 314 -16.97 -3.90 -16.96
N LEU A 315 -16.21 -4.22 -18.01
CA LEU A 315 -16.10 -5.59 -18.48
C LEU A 315 -15.20 -6.36 -17.52
N LEU A 316 -15.79 -7.24 -16.71
CA LEU A 316 -15.07 -8.07 -15.75
C LEU A 316 -14.42 -9.26 -16.46
N MET A 317 -13.10 -9.41 -16.33
CA MET A 317 -12.35 -10.51 -16.96
C MET A 317 -12.84 -11.89 -16.50
N ALA A 318 -13.28 -11.99 -15.24
CA ALA A 318 -13.81 -13.22 -14.67
C ALA A 318 -15.09 -13.71 -15.37
N MET A 319 -15.88 -12.81 -15.96
CA MET A 319 -17.17 -13.12 -16.60
C MET A 319 -17.05 -13.51 -18.08
N ILE A 320 -15.89 -13.28 -18.70
CA ILE A 320 -15.65 -13.57 -20.12
C ILE A 320 -14.82 -14.85 -20.34
N HIS A 321 -14.60 -15.64 -19.29
CA HIS A 321 -13.90 -16.91 -19.39
C HIS A 321 -14.63 -17.84 -20.37
N ASP A 322 -13.90 -18.29 -21.39
CA ASP A 322 -14.38 -19.24 -22.37
C ASP A 322 -13.60 -20.57 -22.22
N PRO A 323 -14.24 -21.66 -21.76
CA PRO A 323 -13.59 -22.97 -21.62
C PRO A 323 -13.05 -23.55 -22.94
N SER A 324 -13.54 -23.07 -24.09
CA SER A 324 -13.08 -23.50 -25.41
C SER A 324 -11.97 -22.60 -26.00
N GLY A 325 -11.71 -21.46 -25.37
CA GLY A 325 -10.73 -20.48 -25.82
C GLY A 325 -9.29 -20.86 -25.46
N SER A 326 -8.32 -20.26 -26.17
CA SER A 326 -6.90 -20.47 -25.86
C SER A 326 -6.54 -19.87 -24.49
N PRO A 327 -5.77 -20.57 -23.63
CA PRO A 327 -5.20 -20.00 -22.40
C PRO A 327 -4.28 -18.80 -22.64
N THR A 328 -3.72 -18.69 -23.85
CA THR A 328 -2.83 -17.59 -24.25
C THR A 328 -3.59 -16.36 -24.77
N ASN A 329 -4.92 -16.35 -24.73
CA ASN A 329 -5.68 -15.18 -25.13
C ASN A 329 -5.37 -14.02 -24.18
N GLU A 330 -5.09 -12.86 -24.76
CA GLU A 330 -4.79 -11.64 -24.01
C GLU A 330 -5.98 -10.68 -24.10
N LEU A 331 -6.29 -10.03 -22.98
CA LEU A 331 -7.25 -8.95 -22.89
C LEU A 331 -6.54 -7.71 -22.35
N ALA A 332 -6.66 -6.56 -23.01
CA ALA A 332 -6.22 -5.30 -22.41
C ALA A 332 -7.05 -5.02 -21.16
N LEU A 333 -6.46 -4.47 -20.10
CA LEU A 333 -7.15 -4.13 -18.86
C LEU A 333 -6.90 -2.68 -18.45
N ASP A 334 -7.72 -2.19 -17.53
CA ASP A 334 -7.61 -0.89 -16.88
C ASP A 334 -7.48 -1.01 -15.36
N GLY A 335 -8.06 -2.05 -14.77
CA GLY A 335 -7.89 -2.48 -13.39
C GLY A 335 -7.38 -3.91 -13.31
N VAL A 336 -6.54 -4.18 -12.29
CA VAL A 336 -6.05 -5.53 -11.97
C VAL A 336 -6.19 -5.78 -10.48
N GLY A 337 -6.36 -7.05 -10.10
CA GLY A 337 -6.25 -7.53 -8.73
C GLY A 337 -4.83 -7.90 -8.33
N GLY A 338 -4.65 -8.24 -7.05
CA GLY A 338 -3.39 -8.70 -6.47
C GLY A 338 -3.23 -10.22 -6.40
N GLY A 339 -4.23 -10.99 -6.85
CA GLY A 339 -4.30 -12.44 -6.66
C GLY A 339 -3.14 -13.18 -7.31
N CYS A 340 -2.97 -13.05 -8.63
CA CYS A 340 -1.82 -13.59 -9.37
C CYS A 340 -1.51 -12.68 -10.56
N THR A 341 -0.62 -11.70 -10.32
CA THR A 341 -0.33 -10.62 -11.27
C THR A 341 1.18 -10.46 -11.43
N LEU A 342 1.67 -10.69 -12.64
CA LEU A 342 3.06 -10.54 -13.03
C LEU A 342 3.33 -9.11 -13.51
N VAL A 343 4.41 -8.51 -13.03
CA VAL A 343 4.82 -7.14 -13.34
C VAL A 343 6.30 -7.12 -13.69
N LYS A 344 6.68 -6.46 -14.80
CA LYS A 344 8.09 -6.17 -15.08
C LYS A 344 8.63 -5.23 -14.01
N ALA A 345 9.79 -5.54 -13.46
CA ALA A 345 10.35 -4.77 -12.35
C ALA A 345 10.66 -3.30 -12.72
N GLU A 346 10.85 -2.98 -14.00
CA GLU A 346 10.96 -1.60 -14.51
C GLU A 346 9.72 -0.75 -14.20
N VAL A 347 8.51 -1.33 -14.28
CA VAL A 347 7.24 -0.63 -14.01
C VAL A 347 7.22 -0.10 -12.57
N HIS A 348 7.66 -0.92 -11.62
CA HIS A 348 7.79 -0.51 -10.22
C HIS A 348 8.95 0.46 -9.99
N ARG A 349 10.07 0.29 -10.71
CA ARG A 349 11.23 1.21 -10.60
C ARG A 349 10.96 2.60 -11.17
N ASP A 350 10.06 2.71 -12.15
CA ASP A 350 9.57 3.99 -12.67
C ASP A 350 8.57 4.67 -11.73
N GLY A 351 8.17 3.98 -10.65
CA GLY A 351 7.38 4.55 -9.56
C GLY A 351 5.94 4.04 -9.50
N ALA A 352 5.52 3.09 -10.35
CA ALA A 352 4.20 2.49 -10.21
C ALA A 352 4.13 1.72 -8.87
N MET A 353 3.22 2.13 -8.00
CA MET A 353 3.02 1.56 -6.67
C MET A 353 1.53 1.45 -6.36
N PHE A 354 1.19 0.93 -5.17
CA PHE A 354 -0.20 0.78 -4.73
C PHE A 354 -0.62 2.03 -3.97
N PRO A 355 -1.42 2.95 -4.54
CA PRO A 355 -1.82 4.15 -3.83
C PRO A 355 -2.72 3.78 -2.64
N ASN A 356 -2.36 4.25 -1.45
CA ASN A 356 -3.19 4.13 -0.24
C ASN A 356 -4.20 5.29 -0.09
N PHE A 357 -4.20 6.20 -1.06
CA PHE A 357 -5.11 7.34 -1.19
C PHE A 357 -5.89 7.21 -2.51
N PRO A 358 -7.05 7.89 -2.65
CA PRO A 358 -7.78 7.93 -3.91
C PRO A 358 -6.91 8.46 -5.06
N PHE A 359 -6.73 7.67 -6.10
CA PHE A 359 -5.98 8.02 -7.31
C PHE A 359 -6.86 7.78 -8.53
N TYR A 360 -7.40 8.85 -9.12
CA TYR A 360 -8.47 8.76 -10.14
C TYR A 360 -9.68 7.95 -9.65
N HIS A 361 -10.07 8.15 -8.39
CA HIS A 361 -11.12 7.39 -7.71
C HIS A 361 -10.84 5.88 -7.58
N LEU A 362 -9.60 5.44 -7.77
CA LEU A 362 -9.15 4.07 -7.55
C LEU A 362 -8.19 4.00 -6.37
N ILE A 363 -7.97 2.81 -5.83
CA ILE A 363 -7.06 2.58 -4.70
C ILE A 363 -6.36 1.23 -4.88
N GLU A 364 -5.24 1.02 -4.17
CA GLU A 364 -4.53 -0.26 -4.10
C GLU A 364 -4.17 -0.82 -5.49
N THR A 365 -4.61 -2.02 -5.86
CA THR A 365 -4.21 -2.72 -7.11
C THR A 365 -4.83 -2.08 -8.37
N GLU A 366 -6.07 -1.61 -8.27
CA GLU A 366 -6.74 -0.88 -9.36
C GLU A 366 -6.06 0.48 -9.59
N GLY A 367 -5.71 1.18 -8.50
CA GLY A 367 -4.94 2.41 -8.57
C GLY A 367 -3.53 2.21 -9.14
N PHE A 368 -2.90 1.07 -8.83
CA PHE A 368 -1.62 0.66 -9.42
C PHE A 368 -1.71 0.49 -10.93
N ALA A 369 -2.73 -0.22 -11.46
CA ALA A 369 -2.93 -0.37 -12.90
C ALA A 369 -3.09 1.00 -13.57
N LYS A 370 -3.88 1.90 -12.98
CA LYS A 370 -4.01 3.28 -13.47
C LYS A 370 -2.67 4.01 -13.47
N MET A 371 -1.85 3.83 -12.43
CA MET A 371 -0.54 4.46 -12.31
C MET A 371 0.44 3.95 -13.37
N ALA A 372 0.46 2.65 -13.63
CA ALA A 372 1.24 2.04 -14.70
C ALA A 372 0.86 2.65 -16.07
N LYS A 373 -0.45 2.80 -16.34
CA LYS A 373 -0.93 3.47 -17.57
C LYS A 373 -0.53 4.94 -17.65
N ARG A 374 -0.49 5.67 -16.53
CA ARG A 374 0.01 7.06 -16.48
C ARG A 374 1.51 7.16 -16.75
N LEU A 375 2.27 6.09 -16.47
CA LEU A 375 3.68 5.92 -16.80
C LEU A 375 3.90 5.31 -18.19
N ASN A 376 2.88 5.33 -19.06
CA ASN A 376 2.92 4.86 -20.44
C ASN A 376 3.09 3.33 -20.61
N TYR A 377 2.81 2.55 -19.58
CA TYR A 377 2.73 1.09 -19.68
C TYR A 377 1.32 0.63 -20.05
N GLU A 378 1.23 -0.47 -20.77
CA GLU A 378 -0.03 -1.17 -21.01
C GLU A 378 -0.32 -2.16 -19.89
N VAL A 379 -1.57 -2.57 -19.74
CA VAL A 379 -1.97 -3.55 -18.72
C VAL A 379 -2.80 -4.61 -19.41
N PHE A 380 -2.51 -5.88 -19.14
CA PHE A 380 -3.17 -7.01 -19.78
C PHE A 380 -3.63 -8.05 -18.75
N GLY A 381 -4.52 -8.93 -19.17
CA GLY A 381 -4.92 -10.11 -18.43
C GLY A 381 -5.17 -11.31 -19.34
N LEU A 382 -5.20 -12.50 -18.73
CA LEU A 382 -5.37 -13.78 -19.41
C LEU A 382 -6.73 -14.40 -19.03
N PRO A 383 -7.83 -14.11 -19.74
CA PRO A 383 -9.18 -14.55 -19.37
C PRO A 383 -9.35 -16.07 -19.28
N ASN A 384 -8.53 -16.85 -19.98
CA ASN A 384 -8.63 -18.31 -20.02
C ASN A 384 -7.48 -19.02 -19.28
N TYR A 385 -6.55 -18.28 -18.68
CA TYR A 385 -5.50 -18.82 -17.85
C TYR A 385 -5.93 -18.75 -16.38
N LEU A 386 -6.38 -19.89 -15.85
CA LEU A 386 -7.01 -19.95 -14.54
C LEU A 386 -6.01 -20.29 -13.43
N VAL A 387 -6.14 -19.60 -12.31
CA VAL A 387 -5.52 -19.94 -11.02
C VAL A 387 -6.62 -20.02 -9.96
N TYR A 388 -6.40 -20.79 -8.90
CA TYR A 388 -7.46 -21.05 -7.92
C TYR A 388 -7.18 -20.52 -6.52
N HIS A 389 -8.12 -19.71 -6.06
CA HIS A 389 -8.27 -19.30 -4.67
C HIS A 389 -8.75 -20.48 -3.81
N ILE A 390 -8.42 -20.47 -2.51
CA ILE A 390 -8.91 -21.44 -1.53
C ILE A 390 -10.44 -21.43 -1.46
N GLU A 391 -11.04 -22.60 -1.30
CA GLU A 391 -12.48 -22.74 -1.00
C GLU A 391 -12.74 -22.22 0.43
N GLU A 392 -13.69 -21.31 0.56
CA GLU A 392 -14.09 -20.68 1.83
C GLU A 392 -15.15 -21.50 2.57
#